data_AF-A0A932D392-F1
#
_entry.id   AF-A0A932D392-F1
#
_cell.length_a   1.000
_cell.length_b   1.000
_cell.length_c   1.000
_cell.angle_alpha   90.00
_cell.angle_beta   90.00
_cell.angle_gamma   90.00
#
_symmetry.space_group_name_H-M   'P 1'
#
loop_
_entity.id
_entity.type
_entity.pdbx_description
1 polymer ?
#
loop_
_entity_poly.entity_id
_entity_poly.type
_entity_poly.pdbx_seq_one_letter_code
_entity_poly.pdbx_strand_id
1 'polypeptide(L)'
;MRVREDCAGVANDAQDDDDADGAGDACDVGPSLADPEQGDTNGDGVGDGCDLCPEVADPGQQHGNGDGVGDACGEPDPDGDRGGDAGDRGGDTGDASGGVVAPVADAKRGARLDPESAPAVPSEAHQRAGWS
;
A
#
# COMPACT_ATOMS: atom_id res chain seq x y z
N MET A 1 6.94 14.78 -34.25
CA MET A 1 7.21 14.76 -32.79
C MET A 1 7.45 13.33 -32.39
N ARG A 2 8.57 13.03 -31.70
CA ARG A 2 8.57 11.87 -30.80
C ARG A 2 8.00 12.38 -29.48
N VAL A 3 7.05 11.67 -28.90
CA VAL A 3 6.68 11.93 -27.51
C VAL A 3 7.94 11.67 -26.69
N ARG A 4 8.22 12.54 -25.71
CA ARG A 4 9.36 12.30 -24.83
C ARG A 4 8.90 11.22 -23.87
N GLU A 5 9.54 10.06 -23.94
CA GLU A 5 9.34 8.96 -23.00
C GLU A 5 9.68 9.46 -21.60
N ASP A 6 8.66 9.60 -20.78
CA ASP A 6 8.70 9.91 -19.34
C ASP A 6 9.20 8.70 -18.52
N CYS A 7 8.99 7.48 -19.03
CA CYS A 7 9.52 6.25 -18.46
C CYS A 7 10.57 5.57 -19.36
N ALA A 8 11.85 5.75 -19.04
CA ALA A 8 12.93 5.15 -19.79
C ALA A 8 12.92 3.61 -19.70
N GLY A 9 12.61 2.92 -20.79
CA GLY A 9 12.67 1.46 -20.87
C GLY A 9 11.39 0.74 -20.39
N VAL A 10 10.37 1.51 -20.00
CA VAL A 10 9.01 1.01 -19.77
C VAL A 10 8.15 1.51 -20.92
N ALA A 11 7.41 0.61 -21.56
CA ALA A 11 6.48 1.01 -22.61
C ALA A 11 5.17 1.47 -21.96
N ASN A 12 4.89 2.76 -22.00
CA ASN A 12 3.66 3.37 -21.51
C ASN A 12 3.07 4.28 -22.60
N ASP A 13 2.35 3.70 -23.57
CA ASP A 13 1.83 4.40 -24.76
C ASP A 13 1.00 5.65 -24.44
N ALA A 14 0.33 5.68 -23.28
CA ALA A 14 -0.49 6.80 -22.83
C ALA A 14 0.35 8.00 -22.37
N GLN A 15 1.57 7.76 -21.86
CA GLN A 15 2.47 8.80 -21.33
C GLN A 15 1.75 9.67 -20.30
N ASP A 16 0.98 9.01 -19.43
CA ASP A 16 0.29 9.63 -18.31
C ASP A 16 1.35 10.00 -17.25
N ASP A 17 1.19 11.17 -16.65
CA ASP A 17 2.07 11.82 -15.67
C ASP A 17 1.14 12.73 -14.85
N ASP A 18 0.48 12.14 -13.84
CA ASP A 18 -0.65 12.74 -13.12
C ASP A 18 -0.23 13.96 -12.27
N ASP A 19 1.00 13.98 -11.78
CA ASP A 19 1.53 15.07 -10.94
C ASP A 19 2.49 16.03 -11.66
N ALA A 20 2.82 15.73 -12.92
CA ALA A 20 3.61 16.56 -13.84
C ALA A 20 5.06 16.80 -13.38
N ASP A 21 5.67 15.81 -12.74
CA ASP A 21 7.06 15.87 -12.29
C ASP A 21 8.08 15.43 -13.36
N GLY A 22 7.60 14.76 -14.42
CA GLY A 22 8.38 14.28 -15.55
C GLY A 22 8.75 12.79 -15.50
N ALA A 23 8.38 12.07 -14.45
CA ALA A 23 8.26 10.62 -14.43
C ALA A 23 6.82 10.24 -14.82
N GLY A 24 6.66 9.23 -15.67
CA GLY A 24 5.32 8.79 -16.05
C GLY A 24 4.74 7.86 -15.00
N ASP A 25 3.41 7.81 -14.88
CA ASP A 25 2.67 6.99 -13.90
C ASP A 25 3.10 5.51 -13.90
N ALA A 26 3.65 5.01 -15.01
CA ALA A 26 4.12 3.64 -15.15
C ALA A 26 5.46 3.34 -14.45
N CYS A 27 6.22 4.38 -14.09
CA CYS A 27 7.51 4.29 -13.43
C CYS A 27 7.66 5.27 -12.26
N ASP A 28 6.60 6.00 -11.94
CA ASP A 28 6.54 6.95 -10.84
C ASP A 28 6.31 6.23 -9.50
N VAL A 29 7.19 6.46 -8.52
CA VAL A 29 7.09 5.93 -7.16
C VAL A 29 6.18 6.77 -6.25
N GLY A 30 5.74 7.94 -6.72
CA GLY A 30 4.87 8.86 -6.02
C GLY A 30 3.81 9.49 -6.93
N PRO A 31 2.85 8.72 -7.52
CA PRO A 31 1.88 9.17 -8.55
C PRO A 31 0.88 10.26 -8.14
N SER A 32 1.07 10.87 -6.96
CA SER A 32 0.24 11.96 -6.46
C SER A 32 1.07 13.08 -5.82
N LEU A 33 2.39 13.00 -5.89
CA LEU A 33 3.33 13.92 -5.27
C LEU A 33 4.54 14.12 -6.18
N ALA A 34 4.57 15.27 -6.85
CA ALA A 34 5.64 15.59 -7.77
C ALA A 34 7.03 15.53 -7.12
N ASP A 35 7.82 14.55 -7.54
CA ASP A 35 9.20 14.29 -7.13
C ASP A 35 10.06 13.88 -8.34
N PRO A 36 10.58 14.84 -9.13
CA PRO A 36 11.38 14.55 -10.32
C PRO A 36 12.64 13.70 -10.05
N GLU A 37 13.10 13.67 -8.79
CA GLU A 37 14.24 12.88 -8.35
C GLU A 37 13.88 11.40 -8.13
N GLN A 38 12.60 11.07 -7.98
CA GLN A 38 12.06 9.72 -7.83
C GLN A 38 12.83 8.91 -6.79
N GLY A 39 13.06 9.53 -5.61
CA GLY A 39 13.85 8.94 -4.54
C GLY A 39 13.09 7.81 -3.86
N ASP A 40 13.72 6.65 -3.68
CA ASP A 40 13.18 5.52 -2.91
C ASP A 40 14.35 4.89 -2.14
N THR A 41 14.54 5.33 -0.90
CA THR A 41 15.70 4.99 -0.07
C THR A 41 15.68 3.52 0.37
N ASN A 42 14.50 2.97 0.65
CA ASN A 42 14.34 1.63 1.19
C ASN A 42 14.06 0.56 0.10
N GLY A 43 13.72 0.98 -1.12
CA GLY A 43 13.50 0.14 -2.30
C GLY A 43 12.16 -0.58 -2.32
N ASP A 44 11.12 -0.01 -1.70
CA ASP A 44 9.81 -0.63 -1.58
C ASP A 44 8.82 -0.23 -2.69
N GLY A 45 9.20 0.73 -3.55
CA GLY A 45 8.39 1.24 -4.64
C GLY A 45 7.48 2.40 -4.25
N VAL A 46 7.65 2.98 -3.07
CA VAL A 46 7.02 4.23 -2.62
C VAL A 46 8.11 5.30 -2.48
N GLY A 47 7.86 6.48 -3.05
CA GLY A 47 8.85 7.55 -3.03
C GLY A 47 9.10 8.12 -1.63
N ASP A 48 10.32 8.52 -1.32
CA ASP A 48 10.74 9.10 -0.03
C ASP A 48 9.87 10.29 0.41
N GLY A 49 9.29 11.02 -0.55
CA GLY A 49 8.39 12.14 -0.30
C GLY A 49 6.97 11.74 0.15
N CYS A 50 6.51 10.53 -0.21
CA CYS A 50 5.20 10.00 0.12
C CYS A 50 5.25 8.75 1.03
N ASP A 51 6.45 8.25 1.33
CA ASP A 51 6.69 7.13 2.23
C ASP A 51 6.54 7.55 3.72
N LEU A 52 5.60 6.90 4.40
CA LEU A 52 5.33 7.04 5.83
C LEU A 52 6.41 6.36 6.70
N CYS A 53 7.28 5.55 6.08
CA CYS A 53 8.41 4.84 6.67
C CYS A 53 9.67 4.83 5.77
N PRO A 54 10.34 5.97 5.53
CA PRO A 54 11.48 6.10 4.58
C PRO A 54 12.69 5.18 4.83
N GLU A 55 12.80 4.58 6.02
CA GLU A 55 13.89 3.68 6.40
C GLU A 55 13.46 2.20 6.44
N VAL A 56 12.17 1.88 6.30
CA VAL A 56 11.62 0.53 6.42
C VAL A 56 10.71 0.24 5.25
N ALA A 57 11.12 -0.72 4.40
CA ALA A 57 10.35 -1.14 3.24
C ALA A 57 8.95 -1.67 3.63
N ASP A 58 7.91 -0.93 3.29
CA ASP A 58 6.49 -1.28 3.39
C ASP A 58 5.72 -0.69 2.18
N PRO A 59 5.64 -1.42 1.06
CA PRO A 59 4.92 -0.95 -0.13
C PRO A 59 3.43 -0.67 0.12
N GLY A 60 2.87 -1.19 1.21
CA GLY A 60 1.45 -1.06 1.52
C GLY A 60 1.10 0.11 2.43
N GLN A 61 2.09 0.84 2.97
CA GLN A 61 1.94 2.13 3.65
C GLN A 61 0.77 2.17 4.66
N GLN A 62 0.62 1.13 5.49
CA GLN A 62 -0.49 1.09 6.44
C GLN A 62 -0.30 2.15 7.52
N HIS A 63 -1.37 2.86 7.92
CA HIS A 63 -1.34 3.83 9.01
C HIS A 63 -2.65 3.76 9.83
N GLY A 64 -2.64 3.07 10.97
CA GLY A 64 -3.87 2.86 11.77
C GLY A 64 -4.27 4.04 12.65
N ASN A 65 -3.30 4.80 13.16
CA ASN A 65 -3.48 5.87 14.16
C ASN A 65 -3.70 7.28 13.57
N GLY A 66 -3.39 7.48 12.29
CA GLY A 66 -3.45 8.81 11.64
C GLY A 66 -2.44 9.83 12.17
N ASP A 67 -1.32 9.39 12.73
CA ASP A 67 -0.26 10.29 13.23
C ASP A 67 0.75 10.74 12.15
N GLY A 68 0.61 10.22 10.93
CA GLY A 68 1.50 10.50 9.80
C GLY A 68 2.75 9.62 9.76
N VAL A 69 2.81 8.56 10.58
CA VAL A 69 3.84 7.53 10.58
C VAL A 69 3.20 6.19 10.19
N GLY A 70 3.92 5.37 9.41
CA GLY A 70 3.43 4.07 9.00
C GLY A 70 3.53 3.05 10.14
N ASP A 71 2.62 2.06 10.15
CA ASP A 71 2.60 0.98 11.13
C ASP A 71 3.90 0.15 11.12
N ALA A 72 4.64 0.16 10.00
CA ALA A 72 5.91 -0.55 9.84
C ALA A 72 7.09 0.08 10.63
N CYS A 73 7.04 1.39 10.92
CA CYS A 73 8.09 2.12 11.62
C CYS A 73 7.59 2.86 12.88
N GLY A 74 6.27 2.91 13.09
CA GLY A 74 5.61 3.48 14.25
C GLY A 74 5.10 2.43 15.25
N GLU A 75 4.36 2.90 16.26
CA GLU A 75 3.58 2.04 17.15
C GLU A 75 2.23 1.73 16.49
N PRO A 76 1.94 0.47 16.12
CA PRO A 76 0.68 0.12 15.48
C PRO A 76 -0.51 0.47 16.39
N ASP A 77 -1.52 1.13 15.83
CA ASP A 77 -2.82 1.35 16.49
C ASP A 77 -3.93 0.73 15.64
N PRO A 78 -4.12 -0.59 15.73
CA PRO A 78 -5.12 -1.29 14.93
C PRO A 78 -6.57 -0.87 15.26
N ASP A 79 -6.77 -0.18 16.39
CA ASP A 79 -8.08 0.16 16.93
C ASP A 79 -8.43 1.65 16.70
N GLY A 80 -7.43 2.48 16.33
CA GLY A 80 -7.56 3.88 15.95
C GLY A 80 -7.97 4.81 17.08
N ASP A 81 -7.79 4.39 18.34
CA ASP A 81 -8.25 5.10 19.53
C ASP A 81 -7.17 6.01 20.15
N ARG A 82 -5.95 6.03 19.61
CA ARG A 82 -4.87 6.93 20.05
C ARG A 82 -4.84 8.28 19.32
N GLY A 83 -5.76 8.51 18.39
CA GLY A 83 -5.93 9.78 17.70
C GLY A 83 -6.18 10.92 18.68
N GLY A 84 -5.20 11.81 18.84
CA GLY A 84 -5.18 12.87 19.84
C GLY A 84 -6.35 13.84 19.71
N ASP A 85 -7.37 13.66 20.55
CA ASP A 85 -8.30 14.73 20.87
C ASP A 85 -7.58 15.72 21.78
N ALA A 86 -7.24 16.90 21.26
CA ALA A 86 -6.63 18.02 22.00
C ALA A 86 -7.59 18.64 23.05
N GLY A 87 -8.43 17.82 23.67
CA GLY A 87 -9.47 18.21 24.61
C GLY A 87 -9.67 17.25 25.79
N ASP A 88 -9.10 16.04 25.81
CA ASP A 88 -9.33 15.15 26.94
C ASP A 88 -8.37 15.41 28.09
N ARG A 89 -8.84 16.19 29.07
CA ARG A 89 -8.30 16.13 30.43
C ARG A 89 -8.82 14.86 31.10
N GLY A 90 -8.35 13.72 30.62
CA GLY A 90 -8.74 12.39 31.10
C GLY A 90 -7.51 11.64 31.54
N GLY A 91 -7.04 11.94 32.75
CA GLY A 91 -6.11 11.04 33.42
C GLY A 91 -6.85 9.77 33.79
N ASP A 92 -6.69 8.72 33.00
CA ASP A 92 -7.03 7.35 33.42
C ASP A 92 -5.75 6.54 33.58
N THR A 93 -4.90 7.03 34.50
CA THR A 93 -4.36 6.10 35.49
C THR A 93 -5.54 5.60 36.33
N GLY A 94 -6.23 4.57 35.84
CA GLY A 94 -7.50 4.08 36.39
C GLY A 94 -7.60 2.56 36.35
N ASP A 95 -6.78 1.91 37.15
CA ASP A 95 -6.98 0.56 37.67
C ASP A 95 -8.45 0.27 38.02
N ALA A 96 -9.01 -0.87 37.56
CA ALA A 96 -9.53 -1.92 38.46
C ALA A 96 -10.49 -2.93 37.76
N SER A 97 -10.05 -4.19 37.79
CA SER A 97 -10.85 -5.37 38.22
C SER A 97 -12.04 -5.84 37.38
N GLY A 98 -11.85 -6.98 36.69
CA GLY A 98 -12.94 -7.82 36.18
C GLY A 98 -12.47 -8.91 35.21
N GLY A 99 -11.52 -9.76 35.59
CA GLY A 99 -11.83 -11.18 35.82
C GLY A 99 -12.58 -11.88 34.67
N VAL A 100 -11.86 -12.56 33.77
CA VAL A 100 -11.83 -14.03 33.69
C VAL A 100 -10.62 -14.45 32.86
N VAL A 101 -9.75 -15.27 33.46
CA VAL A 101 -8.88 -16.14 32.66
C VAL A 101 -9.77 -17.24 32.09
N ALA A 102 -9.91 -17.29 30.77
CA ALA A 102 -10.44 -18.43 30.04
C ALA A 102 -9.35 -18.89 29.05
N PRO A 103 -9.21 -20.22 28.85
CA PRO A 103 -7.93 -20.84 28.59
C PRO A 103 -7.42 -20.59 27.17
N VAL A 104 -6.10 -20.64 27.05
CA VAL A 104 -5.38 -20.91 25.81
C VAL A 104 -6.00 -22.15 25.14
N ALA A 105 -6.87 -21.92 24.15
CA ALA A 105 -7.34 -22.95 23.25
C ALA A 105 -6.42 -22.92 22.02
N ASP A 106 -5.42 -23.80 22.07
CA ASP A 106 -4.68 -24.26 20.91
C ASP A 106 -5.69 -24.85 19.90
N ALA A 107 -5.89 -24.16 18.77
CA ALA A 107 -6.71 -24.66 17.67
C ALA A 107 -5.99 -24.42 16.34
N LYS A 108 -4.92 -25.19 16.14
CA LYS A 108 -4.46 -25.51 14.78
C LYS A 108 -5.49 -26.44 14.13
N ARG A 109 -6.35 -25.89 13.26
CA ARG A 109 -7.15 -26.53 12.17
C ARG A 109 -8.20 -25.50 11.73
N GLY A 110 -8.44 -25.18 10.47
CA GLY A 110 -7.99 -25.72 9.20
C GLY A 110 -8.57 -24.83 8.09
N ALA A 111 -8.04 -24.98 6.88
CA ALA A 111 -8.46 -24.29 5.69
C ALA A 111 -9.98 -24.39 5.45
N ARG A 112 -10.58 -23.28 5.03
CA ARG A 112 -11.61 -23.29 3.99
C ARG A 112 -11.23 -22.26 2.94
N LEU A 113 -10.75 -22.78 1.83
CA LEU A 113 -10.76 -22.12 0.54
C LEU A 113 -12.23 -22.08 0.12
N ASP A 114 -12.82 -20.89 0.00
CA ASP A 114 -14.02 -20.73 -0.81
C ASP A 114 -13.55 -20.73 -2.28
N PRO A 115 -13.94 -21.72 -3.10
CA PRO A 115 -13.78 -21.62 -4.54
C PRO A 115 -14.85 -20.66 -5.07
N GLU A 116 -14.60 -20.08 -6.24
CA GLU A 116 -15.60 -19.36 -7.06
C GLU A 116 -15.69 -17.84 -6.85
N SER A 117 -14.62 -17.12 -7.21
CA SER A 117 -14.72 -15.79 -7.81
C SER A 117 -13.54 -15.56 -8.76
N ALA A 118 -13.57 -16.28 -9.89
CA ALA A 118 -12.72 -15.99 -11.03
C ALA A 118 -13.45 -15.02 -11.98
N PRO A 119 -12.86 -13.90 -12.40
CA PRO A 119 -13.40 -13.13 -13.50
C PRO A 119 -13.20 -13.88 -14.82
N ALA A 120 -14.29 -14.00 -15.59
CA ALA A 120 -14.30 -14.60 -16.91
C ALA A 120 -13.48 -13.78 -17.91
N VAL A 121 -12.45 -14.37 -18.50
CA VAL A 121 -11.77 -13.86 -19.69
C VAL A 121 -12.61 -14.19 -20.94
N PRO A 122 -12.92 -13.23 -21.83
CA PRO A 122 -13.38 -13.56 -23.17
C PRO A 122 -12.19 -13.98 -24.03
N SER A 123 -12.20 -15.24 -24.49
CA SER A 123 -11.25 -15.78 -25.46
C SER A 123 -11.35 -15.04 -26.79
N GLU A 124 -10.29 -14.34 -27.18
CA GLU A 124 -10.07 -13.90 -28.55
C GLU A 124 -10.11 -15.10 -29.50
N ALA A 125 -11.00 -15.03 -30.47
CA ALA A 125 -10.88 -15.76 -31.72
C ALA A 125 -10.10 -14.87 -32.67
N HIS A 126 -8.88 -15.25 -33.04
CA HIS A 126 -8.25 -15.08 -34.36
C HIS A 126 -6.86 -15.70 -34.25
N GLN A 127 -6.55 -16.71 -35.07
CA GLN A 127 -5.44 -16.69 -36.03
C GLN A 127 -5.45 -18.00 -36.84
N ARG A 128 -5.57 -17.83 -38.15
CA ARG A 128 -5.40 -18.84 -39.18
C ARG A 128 -3.90 -19.13 -39.33
N ALA A 129 -3.49 -20.39 -39.35
CA ALA A 129 -2.39 -20.87 -40.18
C ALA A 129 -2.44 -22.40 -40.25
N GLY A 130 -2.95 -22.92 -41.37
CA GLY A 130 -2.77 -24.31 -41.77
C GLY A 130 -1.52 -24.40 -42.64
N TRP A 131 -0.57 -25.25 -42.25
CA TRP A 131 0.51 -25.74 -43.12
C TRP A 131 0.05 -27.00 -43.87
N SER A 132 0.02 -26.92 -45.21
CA SER A 132 0.45 -27.96 -46.18
C SER A 132 0.31 -27.41 -47.60
#